data_AF-A0A3C0TTD7-F1
#
_entry.id   AF-A0A3C0TTD7-F1
#
_cell.length_a   1.000
_cell.length_b   1.000
_cell.length_c   1.000
_cell.angle_alpha   90.00
_cell.angle_beta   90.00
_cell.angle_gamma   90.00
#
_symmetry.space_group_name_H-M   'P 1'
#
loop_
_entity.id
_entity.type
_entity.pdbx_description
1 polymer ?
#
loop_
_entity_poly.entity_id
_entity_poly.type
_entity_poly.pdbx_seq_one_letter_code
_entity_poly.pdbx_strand_id
1 'polypeptide(L)'
;MTQTRQPGVAPERDAPWILRTYAGHSTAQASNALYRSNLAKGQTGLSVAFDLPTQTGYDADHPLSRGEVGKVGVPVAHLGDMRTLFDGIPLARMNTSMTINATAPWLLALYIAAAEEQGAARASLAGTTQNDLIKEYLSRGTYIFPPDVSLRLTSDMIAYTYRELPKWNPVNVCSYHLQEAGATPVQELAFALANAIAILDAVKAGGQVPEQDFPDVVGRISFFVNAGVRFITEMCKMRAFGELWDEITRTRYGVQDAKLRRFRYGVQVNSLGLTEPQPENNVYRILLEMLGVVLSKDARARAV
;
A
#
# COMPACT_ATOMS: atom_id res chain seq x y z
N MET A 1 -3.80 10.16 21.79
CA MET A 1 -4.15 11.39 22.55
C MET A 1 -5.58 11.77 22.23
N THR A 2 -6.48 11.56 23.18
CA THR A 2 -7.85 12.05 23.16
C THR A 2 -7.83 13.58 23.10
N GLN A 3 -8.24 14.18 21.97
CA GLN A 3 -8.53 15.60 21.95
C GLN A 3 -9.63 15.87 22.96
N THR A 4 -9.32 16.63 24.01
CA THR A 4 -10.28 17.21 24.93
C THR A 4 -11.26 18.04 24.10
N ARG A 5 -12.49 17.54 23.95
CA ARG A 5 -13.55 18.21 23.20
C ARG A 5 -13.84 19.56 23.86
N GLN A 6 -13.67 20.66 23.12
CA GLN A 6 -14.24 21.93 23.53
C GLN A 6 -15.78 21.83 23.45
N PRO A 7 -16.51 22.09 24.55
CA PRO A 7 -17.96 22.10 24.50
C PRO A 7 -18.44 23.23 23.58
N GLY A 8 -19.25 22.89 22.56
CA GLY A 8 -19.92 23.86 21.68
C GLY A 8 -19.44 23.91 20.22
N VAL A 9 -18.32 23.26 19.88
CA VAL A 9 -17.86 23.16 18.47
C VAL A 9 -18.19 21.77 17.96
N ALA A 10 -19.12 21.68 16.99
CA ALA A 10 -19.33 20.44 16.26
C ALA A 10 -18.02 20.07 15.55
N PRO A 11 -17.51 18.83 15.71
CA PRO A 11 -16.28 18.43 15.06
C PRO A 11 -16.43 18.60 13.54
N GLU A 12 -15.41 19.16 12.91
CA GLU A 12 -15.34 19.24 11.44
C GLU A 12 -15.53 17.83 10.88
N ARG A 13 -16.46 17.69 9.92
CA ARG A 13 -16.71 16.38 9.31
C ARG A 13 -15.45 15.93 8.59
N ASP A 14 -15.01 14.74 8.92
CA ASP A 14 -13.92 14.07 8.23
C ASP A 14 -14.20 14.00 6.71
N ALA A 15 -13.17 14.27 5.90
CA ALA A 15 -13.21 14.00 4.45
C ALA A 15 -13.58 12.53 4.19
N PRO A 16 -14.17 12.15 3.04
CA PRO A 16 -14.41 10.73 2.71
C PRO A 16 -13.10 9.95 2.53
N TRP A 17 -13.14 8.61 2.64
CA TRP A 17 -12.01 7.75 2.25
C TRP A 17 -11.87 7.67 0.73
N ILE A 18 -10.67 7.29 0.27
CA ILE A 18 -10.43 7.04 -1.14
C ILE A 18 -11.00 5.65 -1.47
N LEU A 19 -11.90 5.56 -2.44
CA LEU A 19 -12.36 4.29 -2.99
C LEU A 19 -11.33 3.82 -4.03
N ARG A 20 -10.66 2.69 -3.76
CA ARG A 20 -9.63 2.10 -4.62
C ARG A 20 -9.96 0.65 -4.92
N THR A 21 -10.65 0.42 -6.03
CA THR A 21 -10.82 -0.95 -6.51
C THR A 21 -9.49 -1.46 -7.05
N TYR A 22 -8.96 -2.52 -6.42
CA TYR A 22 -7.80 -3.27 -6.91
C TYR A 22 -8.14 -3.90 -8.26
N ALA A 23 -7.47 -3.44 -9.32
CA ALA A 23 -7.82 -3.81 -10.68
C ALA A 23 -6.57 -4.00 -11.55
N GLY A 24 -6.55 -5.10 -12.28
CA GLY A 24 -5.60 -5.40 -13.35
C GLY A 24 -6.20 -6.52 -14.19
N HIS A 25 -6.07 -6.39 -15.50
CA HIS A 25 -6.63 -7.34 -16.47
C HIS A 25 -5.53 -7.78 -17.43
N SER A 26 -5.82 -8.86 -18.16
CA SER A 26 -4.96 -9.57 -19.13
C SER A 26 -3.95 -8.76 -19.96
N THR A 27 -4.23 -7.50 -20.29
CA THR A 27 -3.31 -6.62 -21.02
C THR A 27 -3.33 -5.19 -20.47
N ALA A 28 -2.30 -4.40 -20.80
CA ALA A 28 -2.24 -2.98 -20.45
C ALA A 28 -3.43 -2.18 -21.00
N GLN A 29 -3.83 -2.46 -22.26
CA GLN A 29 -4.97 -1.81 -22.90
C GLN A 29 -6.30 -2.15 -22.21
N ALA A 30 -6.52 -3.42 -21.86
CA ALA A 30 -7.72 -3.85 -21.14
C ALA A 30 -7.78 -3.23 -19.73
N SER A 31 -6.63 -3.19 -19.04
CA SER A 31 -6.50 -2.55 -17.72
C SER A 31 -6.78 -1.05 -17.80
N ASN A 32 -6.26 -0.35 -18.81
CA ASN A 32 -6.55 1.07 -19.04
C ASN A 32 -8.05 1.32 -19.26
N ALA A 33 -8.71 0.52 -20.12
CA ALA A 33 -10.14 0.64 -20.37
C ALA A 33 -10.96 0.46 -19.08
N LEU A 34 -10.57 -0.51 -18.24
CA LEU A 34 -11.17 -0.72 -16.92
C LEU A 34 -10.96 0.49 -15.98
N TYR A 35 -9.74 1.03 -15.92
CA TYR A 35 -9.44 2.22 -15.12
C TYR A 35 -10.29 3.41 -15.53
N ARG A 36 -10.39 3.70 -16.83
CA ARG A 36 -11.21 4.80 -17.35
C ARG A 36 -12.69 4.59 -17.05
N SER A 37 -13.19 3.37 -17.19
CA SER A 37 -14.57 3.00 -16.84
C SER A 37 -14.86 3.24 -15.36
N ASN A 38 -13.95 2.84 -14.46
CA ASN A 38 -14.15 3.03 -13.03
C ASN A 38 -14.01 4.50 -12.60
N LEU A 39 -13.07 5.25 -13.18
CA LEU A 39 -12.94 6.69 -12.95
C LEU A 39 -14.22 7.42 -13.37
N ALA A 40 -14.82 7.06 -14.50
CA ALA A 40 -16.11 7.61 -14.94
C ALA A 40 -17.28 7.28 -14.00
N LYS A 41 -17.17 6.20 -13.20
CA LYS A 41 -18.14 5.79 -12.17
C LYS A 41 -17.85 6.37 -10.78
N GLY A 42 -16.87 7.26 -10.65
CA GLY A 42 -16.55 7.96 -9.41
C GLY A 42 -15.45 7.33 -8.56
N GLN A 43 -14.68 6.37 -9.07
CA GLN A 43 -13.44 5.93 -8.43
C GLN A 43 -12.46 7.12 -8.34
N THR A 44 -11.81 7.32 -7.20
CA THR A 44 -11.00 8.52 -6.91
C THR A 44 -9.49 8.26 -6.81
N GLY A 45 -9.07 6.98 -6.86
CA GLY A 45 -7.66 6.60 -6.92
C GLY A 45 -7.48 5.32 -7.73
N LEU A 46 -6.29 5.10 -8.28
CA LEU A 46 -5.98 3.91 -9.07
C LEU A 46 -5.28 2.88 -8.20
N SER A 47 -5.46 1.60 -8.51
CA SER A 47 -4.78 0.50 -7.84
C SER A 47 -4.40 -0.56 -8.86
N VAL A 48 -3.11 -0.67 -9.14
CA VAL A 48 -2.56 -1.52 -10.19
C VAL A 48 -2.17 -2.87 -9.61
N ALA A 49 -2.78 -3.92 -10.17
CA ALA A 49 -2.41 -5.32 -9.96
C ALA A 49 -1.52 -5.78 -11.11
N PHE A 50 -0.32 -6.26 -10.83
CA PHE A 50 0.62 -6.77 -11.84
C PHE A 50 0.52 -8.30 -11.95
N ASP A 51 0.86 -8.86 -13.10
CA ASP A 51 0.95 -10.31 -13.25
C ASP A 51 2.13 -10.91 -12.47
N LEU A 52 2.19 -12.25 -12.37
CA LEU A 52 3.23 -12.93 -11.62
C LEU A 52 4.63 -12.75 -12.25
N PRO A 53 4.82 -12.82 -13.58
CA PRO A 53 6.09 -12.50 -14.23
C PRO A 53 6.64 -11.12 -13.85
N THR A 54 5.81 -10.07 -13.95
CA THR A 54 6.21 -8.70 -13.58
C THR A 54 6.58 -8.60 -12.09
N GLN A 55 5.83 -9.29 -11.22
CA GLN A 55 6.12 -9.34 -9.78
C GLN A 55 7.46 -10.02 -9.46
N THR A 56 7.85 -11.02 -10.25
CA THR A 56 9.04 -11.85 -10.05
C THR A 56 10.23 -11.47 -10.93
N GLY A 57 10.10 -10.39 -11.71
CA GLY A 57 11.20 -9.82 -12.50
C GLY A 57 11.49 -10.57 -13.80
N TYR A 58 10.52 -11.29 -14.34
CA TYR A 58 10.63 -11.97 -15.63
C TYR A 58 9.87 -11.21 -16.72
N ASP A 59 10.47 -11.16 -17.90
CA ASP A 59 9.80 -10.75 -19.13
C ASP A 59 8.77 -11.81 -19.56
N ALA A 60 7.81 -11.39 -20.39
CA ALA A 60 6.70 -12.23 -20.81
C ALA A 60 7.12 -13.45 -21.66
N ASP A 61 8.26 -13.36 -22.36
CA ASP A 61 8.84 -14.42 -23.18
C ASP A 61 9.81 -15.34 -22.41
N HIS A 62 10.09 -15.05 -21.13
CA HIS A 62 10.90 -15.91 -20.29
C HIS A 62 10.22 -17.28 -20.09
N PRO A 63 10.96 -18.42 -20.14
CA PRO A 63 10.36 -19.74 -20.01
C PRO A 63 9.52 -19.97 -18.74
N LEU A 64 9.90 -19.34 -17.62
CA LEU A 64 9.16 -19.42 -16.35
C LEU A 64 7.87 -18.58 -16.33
N SER A 65 7.69 -17.67 -17.29
CA SER A 65 6.49 -16.82 -17.40
C SER A 65 5.33 -17.54 -18.08
N ARG A 66 5.60 -18.68 -18.75
CA ARG A 66 4.61 -19.41 -19.55
C ARG A 66 3.39 -19.79 -18.71
N GLY A 67 2.21 -19.31 -19.14
CA GLY A 67 0.92 -19.59 -18.50
C GLY A 67 0.55 -18.64 -17.37
N GLU A 68 1.43 -17.71 -17.00
CA GLU A 68 1.21 -16.75 -15.92
C GLU A 68 1.12 -15.29 -16.41
N VAL A 69 1.54 -15.01 -17.66
CA VAL A 69 1.43 -13.68 -18.29
C VAL A 69 -0.02 -13.22 -18.32
N GLY A 70 -0.30 -12.06 -17.73
CA GLY A 70 -1.64 -11.45 -17.72
C GLY A 70 -2.71 -12.16 -16.89
N LYS A 71 -2.39 -13.27 -16.20
CA LYS A 71 -3.40 -14.12 -15.55
C LYS A 71 -4.00 -13.50 -14.28
N VAL A 72 -3.15 -12.85 -13.48
CA VAL A 72 -3.51 -12.30 -12.15
C VAL A 72 -3.37 -10.78 -12.08
N GLY A 73 -3.07 -10.14 -13.20
CA GLY A 73 -2.84 -8.71 -13.27
C GLY A 73 -2.28 -8.30 -14.63
N VAL A 74 -1.87 -7.04 -14.76
CA VAL A 74 -1.32 -6.50 -16.00
C VAL A 74 0.15 -6.91 -16.18
N PRO A 75 0.55 -7.38 -17.38
CA PRO A 75 1.97 -7.53 -17.72
C PRO A 75 2.60 -6.16 -18.01
N VAL A 76 3.74 -5.87 -17.40
CA VAL A 76 4.53 -4.65 -17.67
C VAL A 76 6.01 -5.01 -17.73
N ALA A 77 6.56 -5.07 -18.95
CA ALA A 77 7.98 -5.36 -19.16
C ALA A 77 8.79 -4.07 -19.39
N HIS A 78 8.19 -3.09 -20.08
CA HIS A 78 8.88 -1.88 -20.51
C HIS A 78 8.01 -0.63 -20.47
N LEU A 79 8.61 0.54 -20.77
CA LEU A 79 7.92 1.83 -20.75
C LEU A 79 6.71 1.89 -21.70
N GLY A 80 6.73 1.16 -22.83
CA GLY A 80 5.59 1.09 -23.75
C GLY A 80 4.31 0.54 -23.11
N ASP A 81 4.44 -0.43 -22.20
CA ASP A 81 3.30 -1.00 -21.47
C ASP A 81 2.77 0.01 -20.46
N MET A 82 3.66 0.71 -19.77
CA MET A 82 3.29 1.74 -18.80
C MET A 82 2.57 2.92 -19.48
N ARG A 83 3.03 3.33 -20.67
CA ARG A 83 2.34 4.31 -21.52
C ARG A 83 0.93 3.84 -21.88
N THR A 84 0.82 2.60 -22.36
CA THR A 84 -0.47 2.01 -22.74
C THR A 84 -1.42 1.91 -21.54
N LEU A 85 -0.90 1.51 -20.37
CA LEU A 85 -1.66 1.36 -19.14
C LEU A 85 -2.29 2.68 -18.68
N PHE A 86 -1.60 3.80 -18.89
CA PHE A 86 -2.03 5.13 -18.45
C PHE A 86 -2.42 6.07 -19.59
N ASP A 87 -2.67 5.56 -20.79
CA ASP A 87 -3.10 6.37 -21.92
C ASP A 87 -4.43 7.10 -21.62
N GLY A 88 -4.43 8.41 -21.84
CA GLY A 88 -5.54 9.31 -21.50
C GLY A 88 -5.87 9.43 -20.01
N ILE A 89 -5.01 8.96 -19.11
CA ILE A 89 -5.13 9.13 -17.66
C ILE A 89 -4.06 10.13 -17.18
N PRO A 90 -4.43 11.32 -16.68
CA PRO A 90 -3.47 12.36 -16.32
C PRO A 90 -2.78 12.05 -14.98
N LEU A 91 -1.57 11.47 -15.02
CA LEU A 91 -0.85 10.96 -13.84
C LEU A 91 -0.57 12.03 -12.77
N ALA A 92 -0.35 13.29 -13.16
CA ALA A 92 -0.16 14.42 -12.24
C ALA A 92 -1.36 14.69 -11.30
N ARG A 93 -2.56 14.18 -11.65
CA ARG A 93 -3.80 14.38 -10.89
C ARG A 93 -4.28 13.11 -10.20
N MET A 94 -3.63 11.97 -10.46
CA MET A 94 -4.03 10.69 -9.91
C MET A 94 -3.36 10.41 -8.57
N ASN A 95 -4.03 9.58 -7.78
CA ASN A 95 -3.42 8.93 -6.63
C ASN A 95 -3.33 7.43 -6.92
N THR A 96 -2.13 6.98 -7.31
CA THR A 96 -1.92 5.63 -7.85
C THR A 96 -1.28 4.72 -6.81
N SER A 97 -1.92 3.59 -6.54
CA SER A 97 -1.35 2.49 -5.76
C SER A 97 -0.76 1.45 -6.71
N MET A 98 0.46 0.98 -6.44
CA MET A 98 1.07 -0.13 -7.13
C MET A 98 1.34 -1.26 -6.13
N THR A 99 0.60 -2.37 -6.27
CA THR A 99 0.82 -3.59 -5.45
C THR A 99 1.97 -4.37 -6.04
N ILE A 100 3.17 -3.88 -5.79
CA ILE A 100 4.43 -4.42 -6.33
C ILE A 100 5.51 -4.33 -5.26
N ASN A 101 6.39 -5.34 -5.22
CA ASN A 101 7.38 -5.52 -4.15
C ASN A 101 8.80 -5.65 -4.70
N ALA A 102 9.26 -6.83 -5.10
CA ALA A 102 10.66 -7.03 -5.47
C ALA A 102 11.10 -6.15 -6.66
N THR A 103 10.20 -5.93 -7.62
CA THR A 103 10.41 -5.07 -8.79
C THR A 103 9.91 -3.63 -8.59
N ALA A 104 9.51 -3.24 -7.37
CA ALA A 104 8.97 -1.92 -7.06
C ALA A 104 9.82 -0.74 -7.57
N PRO A 105 11.16 -0.73 -7.42
CA PRO A 105 11.99 0.36 -7.96
C PRO A 105 11.89 0.49 -9.48
N TRP A 106 11.84 -0.63 -10.20
CA TRP A 106 11.72 -0.67 -11.67
C TRP A 106 10.38 -0.11 -12.12
N LEU A 107 9.27 -0.62 -11.56
CA LEU A 107 7.93 -0.18 -11.94
C LEU A 107 7.69 1.30 -11.57
N LEU A 108 8.26 1.76 -10.45
CA LEU A 108 8.21 3.19 -10.10
C LEU A 108 9.00 4.04 -11.10
N ALA A 109 10.17 3.61 -11.56
CA ALA A 109 10.93 4.32 -12.58
C ALA A 109 10.14 4.43 -13.91
N LEU A 110 9.50 3.34 -14.35
CA LEU A 110 8.64 3.36 -15.54
C LEU A 110 7.44 4.29 -15.35
N TYR A 111 6.81 4.29 -14.18
CA TYR A 111 5.69 5.17 -13.85
C TYR A 111 6.11 6.65 -13.89
N ILE A 112 7.26 6.99 -13.31
CA ILE A 112 7.82 8.34 -13.33
C ILE A 112 8.09 8.78 -14.77
N ALA A 113 8.77 7.96 -15.57
CA ALA A 113 9.08 8.28 -16.96
C ALA A 113 7.81 8.51 -17.79
N ALA A 114 6.79 7.64 -17.64
CA ALA A 114 5.51 7.82 -18.31
C ALA A 114 4.81 9.12 -17.88
N ALA A 115 4.91 9.51 -16.60
CA ALA A 115 4.33 10.76 -16.11
C ALA A 115 5.09 11.99 -16.61
N GLU A 116 6.42 11.93 -16.69
CA GLU A 116 7.25 13.00 -17.24
C GLU A 116 6.94 13.25 -18.72
N GLU A 117 6.69 12.19 -19.51
CA GLU A 117 6.25 12.31 -20.91
C GLU A 117 4.86 12.94 -21.05
N GLN A 118 3.99 12.82 -20.03
CA GLN A 118 2.74 13.57 -19.94
C GLN A 118 2.93 15.03 -19.48
N GLY A 119 4.17 15.45 -19.18
CA GLY A 119 4.50 16.78 -18.65
C GLY A 119 4.30 16.93 -17.13
N ALA A 120 4.17 15.84 -16.38
CA ALA A 120 4.01 15.90 -14.93
C ALA A 120 5.34 16.22 -14.24
N ALA A 121 5.35 17.19 -13.33
CA ALA A 121 6.47 17.38 -12.41
C ALA A 121 6.49 16.23 -11.37
N ARG A 122 7.66 15.66 -11.06
CA ARG A 122 7.79 14.56 -10.08
C ARG A 122 7.16 14.88 -8.72
N ALA A 123 7.32 16.12 -8.25
CA ALA A 123 6.73 16.60 -7.00
C ALA A 123 5.19 16.64 -6.98
N SER A 124 4.54 16.55 -8.15
CA SER A 124 3.09 16.45 -8.25
C SER A 124 2.57 15.03 -8.09
N LEU A 125 3.41 14.01 -8.32
CA LEU A 125 3.01 12.61 -8.33
C LEU A 125 2.63 12.11 -6.94
N ALA A 126 1.38 11.70 -6.78
CA ALA A 126 0.86 11.13 -5.55
C ALA A 126 0.57 9.64 -5.75
N GLY A 127 0.93 8.83 -4.75
CA GLY A 127 0.71 7.40 -4.84
C GLY A 127 1.35 6.61 -3.73
N THR A 128 1.36 5.31 -3.92
CA THR A 128 1.89 4.34 -2.96
C THR A 128 2.49 3.17 -3.72
N THR A 129 3.68 2.73 -3.33
CA THR A 129 4.19 1.42 -3.70
C THR A 129 4.11 0.49 -2.50
N GLN A 130 3.77 -0.79 -2.69
CA GLN A 130 3.74 -1.72 -1.57
C GLN A 130 5.13 -1.90 -0.97
N ASN A 131 6.12 -2.30 -1.77
CA ASN A 131 7.56 -2.28 -1.42
C ASN A 131 7.87 -2.84 -0.01
N ASP A 132 7.12 -3.85 0.42
CA ASP A 132 7.36 -4.54 1.69
C ASP A 132 7.96 -5.90 1.36
N LEU A 133 9.29 -5.96 1.24
CA LEU A 133 9.98 -7.22 0.91
C LEU A 133 10.05 -8.17 2.10
N ILE A 134 9.96 -7.69 3.34
CA ILE A 134 10.04 -8.56 4.52
C ILE A 134 8.85 -9.53 4.53
N LYS A 135 7.63 -9.04 4.29
CA LYS A 135 6.45 -9.91 4.20
C LYS A 135 6.47 -10.87 3.01
N GLU A 136 7.26 -10.60 1.96
CA GLU A 136 7.42 -11.55 0.85
C GLU A 136 8.04 -12.87 1.31
N TYR A 137 9.02 -12.82 2.21
CA TYR A 137 9.64 -14.05 2.75
C TYR A 137 8.73 -14.79 3.74
N LEU A 138 7.81 -14.08 4.39
CA LEU A 138 6.96 -14.63 5.45
C LEU A 138 5.65 -15.22 4.94
N SER A 139 5.04 -14.64 3.90
CA SER A 139 3.67 -15.02 3.51
C SER A 139 3.36 -15.03 2.01
N ARG A 140 4.07 -14.24 1.18
CA ARG A 140 3.63 -14.00 -0.21
C ARG A 140 4.49 -14.68 -1.28
N GLY A 141 5.80 -14.81 -1.08
CA GLY A 141 6.69 -15.61 -1.91
C GLY A 141 7.17 -14.99 -3.22
N THR A 142 6.97 -13.69 -3.48
CA THR A 142 7.42 -13.01 -4.72
C THR A 142 8.71 -12.21 -4.55
N TYR A 143 9.62 -12.68 -3.69
CA TYR A 143 10.96 -12.11 -3.53
C TYR A 143 11.91 -12.56 -4.66
N ILE A 144 12.91 -11.73 -4.95
CA ILE A 144 13.94 -12.02 -5.98
C ILE A 144 15.33 -12.14 -5.33
N PHE A 145 15.68 -11.15 -4.50
CA PHE A 145 17.01 -11.07 -3.89
C PHE A 145 17.03 -11.67 -2.48
N PRO A 146 18.21 -11.92 -1.89
CA PRO A 146 18.35 -12.23 -0.47
C PRO A 146 17.85 -11.08 0.43
N PRO A 147 17.46 -11.36 1.69
CA PRO A 147 16.86 -10.37 2.60
C PRO A 147 17.64 -9.05 2.74
N ASP A 148 18.96 -9.10 2.93
CA ASP A 148 19.77 -7.89 3.13
C ASP A 148 19.79 -6.97 1.91
N VAL A 149 19.86 -7.57 0.71
CA VAL A 149 19.85 -6.83 -0.56
C VAL A 149 18.47 -6.22 -0.79
N SER A 150 17.41 -6.98 -0.54
CA SER A 150 16.03 -6.52 -0.61
C SER A 150 15.76 -5.33 0.32
N LEU A 151 16.20 -5.42 1.58
CA LEU A 151 16.03 -4.34 2.56
C LEU A 151 16.81 -3.09 2.15
N ARG A 152 18.03 -3.24 1.61
CA ARG A 152 18.79 -2.12 1.04
C ARG A 152 18.04 -1.43 -0.09
N LEU A 153 17.45 -2.18 -1.02
CA LEU A 153 16.67 -1.63 -2.13
C LEU A 153 15.43 -0.88 -1.64
N THR A 154 14.74 -1.41 -0.63
CA THR A 154 13.62 -0.71 0.02
C THR A 154 14.10 0.61 0.64
N SER A 155 15.22 0.63 1.37
CA SER A 155 15.79 1.86 1.95
C SER A 155 16.21 2.89 0.90
N ASP A 156 16.86 2.46 -0.19
CA ASP A 156 17.27 3.33 -1.30
C ASP A 156 16.04 3.98 -1.97
N MET A 157 14.96 3.20 -2.17
CA MET A 157 13.71 3.70 -2.74
C MET A 157 12.99 4.68 -1.79
N ILE A 158 13.03 4.45 -0.47
CA ILE A 158 12.52 5.40 0.53
C ILE A 158 13.29 6.73 0.44
N ALA A 159 14.63 6.68 0.43
CA ALA A 159 15.45 7.88 0.35
C ALA A 159 15.21 8.66 -0.95
N TYR A 160 15.10 7.96 -2.08
CA TYR A 160 14.80 8.56 -3.37
C TYR A 160 13.43 9.26 -3.39
N THR A 161 12.37 8.57 -2.98
CA THR A 161 11.01 9.13 -3.00
C THR A 161 10.82 10.28 -2.01
N TYR A 162 11.47 10.23 -0.84
CA TYR A 162 11.43 11.34 0.11
C TYR A 162 11.92 12.65 -0.55
N ARG A 163 13.01 12.58 -1.33
CA ARG A 163 13.60 13.74 -2.00
C ARG A 163 12.86 14.15 -3.28
N GLU A 164 12.56 13.18 -4.15
CA GLU A 164 12.13 13.45 -5.53
C GLU A 164 10.61 13.37 -5.71
N LEU A 165 9.91 12.63 -4.85
CA LEU A 165 8.46 12.40 -4.90
C LEU A 165 7.82 12.69 -3.54
N PRO A 166 7.82 13.94 -3.04
CA PRO A 166 7.30 14.32 -1.73
C PRO A 166 5.78 14.11 -1.56
N LYS A 167 5.05 13.49 -2.48
CA LYS A 167 3.65 13.06 -2.32
C LYS A 167 3.46 11.55 -2.44
N TRP A 168 4.55 10.80 -2.60
CA TRP A 168 4.55 9.35 -2.68
C TRP A 168 4.72 8.71 -1.30
N ASN A 169 4.04 7.58 -1.08
CA ASN A 169 4.27 6.72 0.07
C ASN A 169 5.14 5.54 -0.40
N PRO A 170 6.43 5.49 -0.02
CA PRO A 170 7.38 4.54 -0.60
C PRO A 170 7.15 3.09 -0.20
N VAL A 171 6.53 2.88 0.96
CA VAL A 171 6.28 1.56 1.53
C VAL A 171 4.87 1.54 2.12
N ASN A 172 4.17 0.46 1.82
CA ASN A 172 2.91 0.10 2.44
C ASN A 172 3.08 -1.23 3.19
N VAL A 173 3.50 -1.13 4.46
CA VAL A 173 3.79 -2.30 5.31
C VAL A 173 2.55 -3.17 5.42
N CYS A 174 2.64 -4.39 4.92
CA CYS A 174 1.47 -5.15 4.57
C CYS A 174 1.24 -6.31 5.54
N SER A 175 0.30 -6.08 6.45
CA SER A 175 -0.17 -7.11 7.37
C SER A 175 -1.21 -8.02 6.72
N TYR A 176 -1.86 -7.57 5.64
CA TYR A 176 -2.92 -8.32 4.98
C TYR A 176 -2.52 -9.74 4.60
N HIS A 177 -1.41 -9.90 3.89
CA HIS A 177 -0.94 -11.22 3.45
C HIS A 177 -0.53 -12.13 4.61
N LEU A 178 -0.13 -11.57 5.75
CA LEU A 178 0.20 -12.36 6.94
C LEU A 178 -1.07 -13.04 7.47
N GLN A 179 -2.17 -12.30 7.58
CA GLN A 179 -3.45 -12.87 8.02
C GLN A 179 -4.00 -13.87 6.99
N GLU A 180 -3.86 -13.59 5.68
CA GLU A 180 -4.21 -14.55 4.62
C GLU A 180 -3.32 -15.80 4.63
N ALA A 181 -2.10 -15.74 5.18
CA ALA A 181 -1.25 -16.92 5.39
C ALA A 181 -1.55 -17.66 6.71
N GLY A 182 -2.56 -17.21 7.47
CA GLY A 182 -3.00 -17.83 8.72
C GLY A 182 -2.48 -17.18 10.00
N ALA A 183 -1.84 -16.01 9.92
CA ALA A 183 -1.46 -15.28 11.13
C ALA A 183 -2.72 -14.89 11.93
N THR A 184 -2.69 -15.12 13.24
CA THR A 184 -3.70 -14.59 14.15
C THR A 184 -3.65 -13.05 14.17
N PRO A 185 -4.72 -12.35 14.58
CA PRO A 185 -4.71 -10.89 14.72
C PRO A 185 -3.54 -10.35 15.55
N VAL A 186 -3.09 -11.09 16.57
CA VAL A 186 -1.93 -10.74 17.41
C VAL A 186 -0.61 -10.85 16.64
N GLN A 187 -0.43 -11.94 15.89
CA GLN A 187 0.76 -12.14 15.05
C GLN A 187 0.81 -11.11 13.92
N GLU A 188 -0.33 -10.86 13.27
CA GLU A 188 -0.45 -9.87 12.21
C GLU A 188 0.07 -8.49 12.66
N LEU A 189 -0.43 -7.95 13.79
CA LEU A 189 0.03 -6.64 14.24
C LEU A 189 1.49 -6.65 14.69
N ALA A 190 1.91 -7.71 15.39
CA ALA A 190 3.27 -7.79 15.91
C ALA A 190 4.29 -7.84 14.76
N PHE A 191 4.05 -8.68 13.76
CA PHE A 191 4.92 -8.83 12.60
C PHE A 191 4.92 -7.56 11.73
N ALA A 192 3.76 -6.95 11.49
CA ALA A 192 3.70 -5.72 10.70
C ALA A 192 4.44 -4.55 11.37
N LEU A 193 4.28 -4.38 12.69
CA LEU A 193 5.01 -3.34 13.43
C LEU A 193 6.52 -3.64 13.50
N ALA A 194 6.90 -4.91 13.65
CA ALA A 194 8.31 -5.33 13.59
C ALA A 194 8.92 -5.07 12.20
N ASN A 195 8.20 -5.35 11.12
CA ASN A 195 8.64 -5.05 9.75
C ASN A 195 8.85 -3.54 9.55
N ALA A 196 7.90 -2.72 10.01
CA ALA A 196 8.03 -1.27 9.94
C ALA A 196 9.25 -0.75 10.72
N ILE A 197 9.53 -1.35 11.89
CA ILE A 197 10.73 -1.04 12.67
C ILE A 197 12.00 -1.41 11.90
N ALA A 198 12.09 -2.63 11.36
CA ALA A 198 13.26 -3.09 10.61
C ALA A 198 13.56 -2.21 9.39
N ILE A 199 12.52 -1.78 8.67
CA ILE A 199 12.65 -0.86 7.52
C ILE A 199 13.17 0.51 7.97
N LEU A 200 12.59 1.09 9.03
CA LEU A 200 13.02 2.39 9.54
C LEU A 200 14.44 2.36 10.12
N ASP A 201 14.80 1.29 10.83
CA ASP A 201 16.16 1.08 11.33
C ASP A 201 17.16 0.99 10.16
N ALA A 202 16.81 0.29 9.08
CA ALA A 202 17.66 0.18 7.90
C ALA A 202 17.84 1.53 7.17
N VAL A 203 16.79 2.35 7.07
CA VAL A 203 16.91 3.71 6.52
C VAL A 203 17.81 4.58 7.39
N LYS A 204 17.64 4.51 8.73
CA LYS A 204 18.45 5.30 9.66
C LYS A 204 19.92 4.89 9.63
N ALA A 205 20.20 3.58 9.59
CA ALA A 205 21.55 3.04 9.53
C ALA A 205 22.24 3.30 8.17
N GLY A 206 21.48 3.36 7.07
CA GLY A 206 22.01 3.57 5.74
C GLY A 206 22.51 5.00 5.47
N GLY A 207 22.11 5.97 6.27
CA GLY A 207 22.63 7.35 6.22
C GLY A 207 22.24 8.14 4.96
N GLN A 208 21.36 7.62 4.10
CA GLN A 208 20.92 8.34 2.89
C GLN A 208 19.94 9.49 3.19
N VAL A 209 19.33 9.49 4.39
CA VAL A 209 18.40 10.52 4.86
C VAL A 209 19.04 11.28 6.02
N PRO A 210 19.15 12.63 5.94
CA PRO A 210 19.64 13.43 7.05
C PRO A 210 18.83 13.21 8.33
N GLU A 211 19.47 13.27 9.50
CA GLU A 211 18.79 13.00 10.77
C GLU A 211 17.61 13.95 11.02
N GLN A 212 17.74 15.23 10.62
CA GLN A 212 16.66 16.21 10.77
C GLN A 212 15.42 15.88 9.92
N ASP A 213 15.59 15.11 8.85
CA ASP A 213 14.56 14.78 7.85
C ASP A 213 13.91 13.41 8.12
N PHE A 214 14.51 12.60 9.00
CA PHE A 214 14.00 11.29 9.35
C PHE A 214 12.53 11.26 9.83
N PRO A 215 12.03 12.26 10.60
CA PRO A 215 10.61 12.33 10.95
C PRO A 215 9.68 12.33 9.73
N ASP A 216 10.08 12.94 8.61
CA ASP A 216 9.27 12.96 7.40
C ASP A 216 9.16 11.56 6.79
N VAL A 217 10.24 10.77 6.83
CA VAL A 217 10.22 9.36 6.39
C VAL A 217 9.23 8.55 7.21
N VAL A 218 9.24 8.68 8.54
CA VAL A 218 8.23 8.05 9.43
C VAL A 218 6.82 8.51 9.04
N GLY A 219 6.68 9.80 8.72
CA GLY A 219 5.49 10.43 8.17
C GLY A 219 5.06 9.94 6.79
N ARG A 220 5.80 9.04 6.14
CA ARG A 220 5.47 8.44 4.84
C ARG A 220 5.25 6.94 4.87
N ILE A 221 5.57 6.27 5.95
CA ILE A 221 5.21 4.87 6.13
C ILE A 221 3.68 4.77 6.19
N SER A 222 3.11 3.91 5.35
CA SER A 222 1.71 3.51 5.43
C SER A 222 1.59 2.01 5.65
N PHE A 223 0.39 1.56 5.99
CA PHE A 223 0.09 0.16 6.25
C PHE A 223 -1.02 -0.37 5.35
N PHE A 224 -0.98 -1.67 5.03
CA PHE A 224 -2.07 -2.36 4.33
C PHE A 224 -2.56 -3.53 5.18
N VAL A 225 -3.74 -3.33 5.78
CA VAL A 225 -4.28 -4.21 6.81
C VAL A 225 -5.39 -5.09 6.30
N ASN A 226 -5.58 -6.23 6.93
CA ASN A 226 -6.75 -7.09 6.72
C ASN A 226 -7.82 -6.80 7.76
N ALA A 227 -9.07 -7.10 7.42
CA ALA A 227 -10.18 -7.11 8.37
C ALA A 227 -11.05 -8.35 8.11
N GLY A 228 -11.10 -9.27 9.08
CA GLY A 228 -11.97 -10.45 9.04
C GLY A 228 -13.33 -10.25 9.71
N VAL A 229 -14.17 -11.29 9.63
CA VAL A 229 -15.55 -11.26 10.14
C VAL A 229 -15.67 -11.10 11.67
N ARG A 230 -14.57 -11.26 12.41
CA ARG A 230 -14.51 -11.13 13.87
C ARG A 230 -14.52 -9.66 14.29
N PHE A 231 -15.64 -8.98 14.05
CA PHE A 231 -15.86 -7.54 14.21
C PHE A 231 -15.17 -6.91 15.44
N ILE A 232 -15.42 -7.41 16.65
CA ILE A 232 -14.82 -6.86 17.88
C ILE A 232 -13.31 -7.03 17.91
N THR A 233 -12.82 -8.20 17.48
CA THR A 233 -11.38 -8.50 17.43
C THR A 233 -10.68 -7.57 16.45
N GLU A 234 -11.24 -7.39 15.24
CA GLU A 234 -10.67 -6.50 14.23
C GLU A 234 -10.70 -5.04 14.66
N MET A 235 -11.79 -4.59 15.27
CA MET A 235 -11.87 -3.23 15.82
C MET A 235 -10.77 -2.99 16.88
N CYS A 236 -10.59 -3.93 17.81
CA CYS A 236 -9.54 -3.85 18.82
C CYS A 236 -8.14 -3.89 18.19
N LYS A 237 -7.91 -4.74 17.19
CA LYS A 237 -6.65 -4.82 16.43
C LYS A 237 -6.31 -3.48 15.80
N MET A 238 -7.26 -2.85 15.12
CA MET A 238 -7.05 -1.56 14.46
C MET A 238 -6.70 -0.45 15.45
N ARG A 239 -7.39 -0.40 16.60
CA ARG A 239 -7.06 0.56 17.67
C ARG A 239 -5.68 0.31 18.25
N ALA A 240 -5.33 -0.95 18.52
CA ALA A 240 -4.02 -1.34 19.03
C ALA A 240 -2.89 -0.98 18.05
N PHE A 241 -3.08 -1.18 16.74
CA PHE A 241 -2.15 -0.72 15.71
C PHE A 241 -1.86 0.78 15.83
N GLY A 242 -2.90 1.59 15.96
CA GLY A 242 -2.77 3.04 16.09
C GLY A 242 -2.01 3.48 17.35
N GLU A 243 -2.35 2.88 18.49
CA GLU A 243 -1.72 3.19 19.79
C GLU A 243 -0.24 2.76 19.81
N LEU A 244 0.05 1.54 19.37
CA LEU A 244 1.42 1.00 19.36
C LEU A 244 2.29 1.72 18.34
N TRP A 245 1.77 2.09 17.17
CA TRP A 245 2.54 2.86 16.19
C TRP A 245 2.89 4.27 16.71
N ASP A 246 1.94 4.96 17.36
CA ASP A 246 2.22 6.25 18.00
C ASP A 246 3.26 6.13 19.12
N GLU A 247 3.18 5.06 19.94
CA GLU A 247 4.19 4.79 20.95
C GLU A 247 5.57 4.53 20.34
N ILE A 248 5.70 3.58 19.42
CA ILE A 248 6.96 3.22 18.76
C ILE A 248 7.61 4.46 18.13
N THR A 249 6.86 5.23 17.37
CA THR A 249 7.40 6.41 16.67
C THR A 249 7.79 7.55 17.62
N ARG A 250 7.11 7.68 18.76
CA ARG A 250 7.47 8.65 19.80
C ARG A 250 8.70 8.20 20.60
N THR A 251 8.72 6.96 21.08
CA THR A 251 9.71 6.48 22.06
C THR A 251 11.00 6.00 21.40
N ARG A 252 10.90 5.21 20.32
CA ARG A 252 12.07 4.66 19.61
C ARG A 252 12.71 5.69 18.68
N TYR A 253 11.89 6.46 17.96
CA TYR A 253 12.37 7.37 16.92
C TYR A 253 12.31 8.86 17.30
N GLY A 254 11.76 9.20 18.47
CA GLY A 254 11.76 10.58 18.97
C GLY A 254 10.93 11.57 18.13
N VAL A 255 10.04 11.09 17.26
CA VAL A 255 9.25 11.96 16.38
C VAL A 255 8.25 12.75 17.21
N GLN A 256 8.40 14.08 17.28
CA GLN A 256 7.57 14.94 18.15
C GLN A 256 6.28 15.42 17.49
N ASP A 257 6.24 15.57 16.16
CA ASP A 257 5.01 15.94 15.46
C ASP A 257 4.02 14.77 15.40
N ALA A 258 2.88 14.93 16.08
CA ALA A 258 1.79 13.95 16.07
C ALA A 258 1.22 13.67 14.68
N LYS A 259 1.38 14.58 13.71
CA LYS A 259 0.96 14.36 12.31
C LYS A 259 1.79 13.29 11.62
N LEU A 260 3.09 13.25 11.90
CA LEU A 260 4.03 12.30 11.30
C LEU A 260 3.90 10.91 11.92
N ARG A 261 3.46 10.83 13.18
CA ARG A 261 3.18 9.56 13.89
C ARG A 261 1.83 8.90 13.59
N ARG A 262 0.98 9.52 12.76
CA ARG A 262 -0.35 8.95 12.46
C ARG A 262 -0.24 7.59 11.77
N PHE A 263 -0.97 6.62 12.28
CA PHE A 263 -1.15 5.32 11.62
C PHE A 263 -2.03 5.49 10.37
N ARG A 264 -1.40 5.59 9.20
CA ARG A 264 -2.07 5.72 7.90
C ARG A 264 -2.16 4.36 7.25
N TYR A 265 -3.37 3.91 6.90
CA TYR A 265 -3.52 2.61 6.29
C TYR A 265 -4.59 2.54 5.21
N GLY A 266 -4.40 1.62 4.27
CA GLY A 266 -5.46 1.06 3.44
C GLY A 266 -5.93 -0.26 4.03
N VAL A 267 -7.17 -0.65 3.77
CA VAL A 267 -7.72 -1.93 4.22
C VAL A 267 -8.21 -2.75 3.05
N GLN A 268 -8.06 -4.06 3.14
CA GLN A 268 -8.81 -5.02 2.33
C GLN A 268 -9.43 -6.04 3.26
N VAL A 269 -10.70 -6.36 3.01
CA VAL A 269 -11.41 -7.38 3.79
C VAL A 269 -10.83 -8.77 3.53
N ASN A 270 -10.94 -9.66 4.52
CA ASN A 270 -10.38 -11.00 4.47
C ASN A 270 -10.99 -11.82 3.33
N SER A 271 -10.16 -12.22 2.36
CA SER A 271 -10.68 -12.96 1.20
C SER A 271 -10.87 -14.44 1.48
N LEU A 272 -10.10 -15.02 2.41
CA LEU A 272 -10.27 -16.42 2.86
C LEU A 272 -11.58 -16.66 3.61
N GLY A 273 -12.17 -15.62 4.19
CA GLY A 273 -13.48 -15.68 4.82
C GLY A 273 -14.65 -15.80 3.83
N LEU A 274 -14.41 -15.56 2.54
CA LEU A 274 -15.43 -15.60 1.49
C LEU A 274 -15.63 -17.03 0.99
N THR A 275 -16.89 -17.37 0.68
CA THR A 275 -17.26 -18.73 0.28
C THR A 275 -17.67 -18.79 -1.18
N GLU A 276 -17.20 -19.81 -1.91
CA GLU A 276 -17.72 -20.14 -3.24
C GLU A 276 -19.17 -20.64 -3.16
N PRO A 277 -19.55 -21.54 -2.24
CA PRO A 277 -20.95 -21.86 -2.01
C PRO A 277 -21.71 -20.64 -1.47
N GLN A 278 -22.88 -20.39 -2.04
CA GLN A 278 -23.76 -19.28 -1.66
C GLN A 278 -23.02 -17.93 -1.66
N PRO A 279 -22.44 -17.52 -2.82
CA PRO A 279 -21.59 -16.34 -2.90
C PRO A 279 -22.33 -15.04 -2.56
N GLU A 280 -23.66 -15.02 -2.65
CA GLU A 280 -24.52 -13.91 -2.21
C GLU A 280 -24.31 -13.56 -0.72
N ASN A 281 -23.89 -14.53 0.11
CA ASN A 281 -23.60 -14.29 1.51
C ASN A 281 -22.31 -13.46 1.72
N ASN A 282 -21.41 -13.43 0.73
CA ASN A 282 -20.17 -12.67 0.82
C ASN A 282 -20.41 -11.17 0.91
N VAL A 283 -21.52 -10.65 0.37
CA VAL A 283 -21.89 -9.22 0.51
C VAL A 283 -22.02 -8.83 1.97
N TYR A 284 -22.65 -9.67 2.79
CA TYR A 284 -22.83 -9.42 4.23
C TYR A 284 -21.55 -9.65 5.02
N ARG A 285 -20.70 -10.62 4.62
CA ARG A 285 -19.38 -10.83 5.23
C ARG A 285 -18.51 -9.58 5.05
N ILE A 286 -18.41 -9.09 3.82
CA ILE A 286 -17.67 -7.87 3.46
C ILE A 286 -18.20 -6.66 4.24
N LEU A 287 -19.54 -6.55 4.39
CA LEU A 287 -20.13 -5.48 5.20
C LEU A 287 -19.66 -5.52 6.66
N LEU A 288 -19.68 -6.70 7.30
CA LEU A 288 -19.26 -6.87 8.69
C LEU A 288 -17.75 -6.63 8.87
N GLU A 289 -16.95 -7.12 7.94
CA GLU A 289 -15.50 -6.90 7.88
C GLU A 289 -15.16 -5.40 7.79
N MET A 290 -15.88 -4.67 6.93
CA MET A 290 -15.70 -3.23 6.78
C MET A 290 -16.18 -2.43 8.00
N LEU A 291 -17.25 -2.86 8.67
CA LEU A 291 -17.78 -2.15 9.85
C LEU A 291 -16.76 -2.09 10.99
N GLY A 292 -15.99 -3.15 11.22
CA GLY A 292 -14.96 -3.18 12.27
C GLY A 292 -13.91 -2.09 12.08
N VAL A 293 -13.58 -1.80 10.82
CA VAL A 293 -12.61 -0.80 10.41
C VAL A 293 -13.20 0.60 10.48
N VAL A 294 -14.37 0.82 9.89
CA VAL A 294 -15.03 2.14 9.84
C VAL A 294 -15.38 2.65 11.24
N LEU A 295 -15.74 1.76 12.16
CA LEU A 295 -16.13 2.14 13.53
C LEU A 295 -14.95 2.28 14.50
N SER A 296 -13.71 1.98 14.06
CA SER A 296 -12.53 2.02 14.93
C SER A 296 -12.02 3.44 15.28
N LYS A 297 -12.68 4.49 14.75
CA LYS A 297 -12.47 5.94 15.02
C LYS A 297 -11.03 6.43 14.91
N ASP A 298 -10.23 6.17 15.94
CA ASP A 298 -8.85 6.65 16.08
C ASP A 298 -7.89 5.91 15.14
N ALA A 299 -8.31 4.76 14.60
CA ALA A 299 -7.62 4.04 13.54
C ALA A 299 -8.39 4.20 12.23
N ARG A 300 -8.27 5.33 11.54
CA ARG A 300 -9.07 5.60 10.33
C ARG A 300 -8.41 5.13 9.03
N ALA A 301 -9.16 4.37 8.22
CA ALA A 301 -8.73 3.95 6.88
C ALA A 301 -8.66 5.16 5.92
N ARG A 302 -7.57 5.22 5.14
CA ARG A 302 -7.36 6.21 4.08
C ARG A 302 -7.82 5.73 2.72
N ALA A 303 -7.74 4.42 2.50
CA ALA A 303 -8.21 3.76 1.30
C ALA A 303 -8.95 2.47 1.66
N VAL A 304 -10.02 2.20 0.91
CA VAL A 304 -10.82 0.97 0.95
C VAL A 304 -10.95 0.47 -0.48
#